data_AF-A0A2Z7C7S5-F1
#
_entry.id   AF-A0A2Z7C7S5-F1
#
_cell.length_a   1.000
_cell.length_b   1.000
_cell.length_c   1.000
_cell.angle_alpha   90.00
_cell.angle_beta   90.00
_cell.angle_gamma   90.00
#
_symmetry.space_group_name_H-M   'P 1'
#
loop_
_entity.id
_entity.type
_entity.pdbx_description
1 polymer ?
#
loop_
_entity_poly.entity_id
_entity_poly.type
_entity_poly.pdbx_seq_one_letter_code
_entity_poly.pdbx_strand_id
1 'polypeptide(L)'
;MAGQDAGSSVMTEERGRQTVPNQGKKRCDASKPRGEGTWEQVLAEVAERMEKSEHTVETLEGHVLSKIDSMKEEIQGLQGTIIARDDRIAQLEGLVLSLQACIEGMREDVNLCKRVASNEGEGSHYRAPKVELPKPKSFGGKRDAKEVENFLWKMEVYFESLNMREEATKVRTATLYLTDTAMLW
;
A
#
# COMPACT_ATOMS: atom_id res chain seq x y z
N MET A 1 -40.27 43.96 67.04
CA MET A 1 -41.57 43.25 66.99
C MET A 1 -41.33 41.91 67.67
N ALA A 2 -41.43 41.91 69.01
CA ALA A 2 -42.59 41.38 69.75
C ALA A 2 -42.68 39.87 69.51
N GLY A 3 -42.13 39.01 70.37
CA GLY A 3 -42.44 38.81 71.80
C GLY A 3 -43.08 37.41 71.89
N GLN A 4 -42.82 36.52 72.85
CA GLN A 4 -42.30 36.64 74.19
C GLN A 4 -41.53 35.37 74.59
N ASP A 5 -40.57 35.61 75.47
CA ASP A 5 -39.74 34.69 76.22
C ASP A 5 -40.30 34.54 77.65
N ALA A 6 -39.74 33.58 78.38
CA ALA A 6 -39.82 33.34 79.84
C ALA A 6 -41.13 32.75 80.41
N GLY A 7 -41.10 31.81 81.34
CA GLY A 7 -39.97 31.22 82.05
C GLY A 7 -40.42 30.26 83.15
N SER A 8 -39.55 29.28 83.42
CA SER A 8 -39.28 28.56 84.67
C SER A 8 -40.11 28.87 85.93
N SER A 9 -40.47 27.84 86.72
CA SER A 9 -39.84 27.60 88.04
C SER A 9 -40.69 26.75 89.02
N VAL A 10 -40.06 25.68 89.53
CA VAL A 10 -40.04 25.17 90.93
C VAL A 10 -41.17 24.27 91.50
N MET A 11 -40.74 23.00 91.69
CA MET A 11 -40.77 22.11 92.88
C MET A 11 -42.06 21.79 93.65
N THR A 12 -42.30 20.48 93.81
CA THR A 12 -42.25 19.69 95.08
C THR A 12 -42.73 18.27 94.73
N GLU A 13 -41.87 17.28 94.61
CA GLU A 13 -41.24 16.45 95.67
C GLU A 13 -42.23 15.62 96.49
N GLU A 14 -42.06 14.31 96.33
CA GLU A 14 -42.39 13.17 97.21
C GLU A 14 -43.71 13.12 97.97
N ARG A 15 -44.35 11.94 97.94
CA ARG A 15 -44.31 10.97 99.07
C ARG A 15 -45.46 9.98 98.99
N GLY A 16 -45.18 8.72 99.29
CA GLY A 16 -46.20 7.83 99.87
C GLY A 16 -46.59 6.62 99.05
N ARG A 17 -45.63 5.70 98.87
CA ARG A 17 -45.87 4.27 98.65
C ARG A 17 -46.67 3.69 99.84
N GLN A 18 -47.68 2.86 99.58
CA GLN A 18 -48.23 1.73 100.38
C GLN A 18 -49.74 1.60 100.10
N THR A 19 -50.38 0.44 99.90
CA THR A 19 -50.00 -0.97 99.92
C THR A 19 -51.10 -1.72 99.18
N VAL A 20 -50.71 -2.63 98.29
CA VAL A 20 -51.55 -3.72 97.80
C VAL A 20 -51.59 -4.81 98.89
N PRO A 21 -52.72 -5.54 99.05
CA PRO A 21 -52.64 -6.99 99.15
C PRO A 21 -53.45 -7.60 98.00
N ASN A 22 -52.81 -8.33 97.07
CA ASN A 22 -52.47 -9.74 97.21
C ASN A 22 -53.79 -10.55 97.27
N GLN A 23 -54.16 -11.44 96.36
CA GLN A 23 -53.34 -12.33 95.55
C GLN A 23 -54.30 -13.02 94.56
N GLY A 24 -53.99 -13.00 93.26
CA GLY A 24 -54.75 -13.71 92.23
C GLY A 24 -53.77 -14.22 91.17
N LYS A 25 -53.21 -15.40 91.41
CA LYS A 25 -52.14 -16.02 90.63
C LYS A 25 -52.62 -16.52 89.26
N LYS A 26 -51.77 -16.23 88.26
CA LYS A 26 -51.43 -17.04 87.07
C LYS A 26 -52.50 -17.03 85.96
N ARG A 27 -52.15 -16.73 84.71
CA ARG A 27 -50.97 -17.19 83.97
C ARG A 27 -50.49 -16.12 82.99
N CYS A 28 -49.18 -15.86 83.00
CA CYS A 28 -48.50 -15.33 81.81
C CYS A 28 -48.57 -16.43 80.76
N ASP A 29 -49.31 -16.19 79.67
CA ASP A 29 -49.13 -16.98 78.47
C ASP A 29 -47.73 -16.71 77.94
N ALA A 30 -46.96 -17.79 77.86
CA ALA A 30 -45.60 -17.77 77.37
C ALA A 30 -45.59 -17.17 75.97
N SER A 31 -44.93 -16.02 75.85
CA SER A 31 -44.51 -15.47 74.56
C SER A 31 -43.60 -16.52 73.91
N LYS A 32 -44.17 -17.32 73.02
CA LYS A 32 -43.39 -18.16 72.12
C LYS A 32 -42.52 -17.21 71.30
N PRO A 33 -41.20 -17.41 71.18
CA PRO A 33 -40.39 -16.58 70.29
C PRO A 33 -40.81 -16.91 68.86
N ARG A 34 -41.81 -16.19 68.37
CA ARG A 34 -42.24 -16.21 66.98
C ARG A 34 -41.22 -15.37 66.22
N GLY A 35 -40.05 -15.93 65.95
CA GLY A 35 -38.95 -15.17 65.33
C GLY A 35 -37.70 -15.92 64.92
N GLU A 36 -37.42 -17.13 65.45
CA GLU A 36 -36.16 -17.84 65.16
C GLU A 36 -36.03 -18.32 63.70
N GLY A 37 -37.10 -18.89 63.11
CA GLY A 37 -37.04 -19.39 61.73
C GLY A 37 -37.06 -18.32 60.62
N THR A 38 -37.37 -17.06 60.96
CA THR A 38 -37.47 -15.98 59.96
C THR A 38 -36.11 -15.54 59.44
N TRP A 39 -35.09 -15.50 60.31
CA TRP A 39 -33.73 -15.15 59.93
C TRP A 39 -33.00 -16.31 59.25
N GLU A 40 -33.27 -17.55 59.67
CA GLU A 40 -32.75 -18.75 59.01
C GLU A 40 -33.19 -18.81 57.54
N GLN A 41 -34.45 -18.47 57.26
CA GLN A 41 -34.97 -18.40 55.89
C GLN A 41 -34.29 -17.30 55.06
N VAL A 42 -34.09 -16.11 55.64
CA VAL A 42 -33.39 -15.01 54.97
C VAL A 42 -31.93 -15.37 54.68
N LEU A 43 -31.24 -16.03 55.62
CA LEU A 43 -29.87 -16.51 55.42
C LEU A 43 -29.78 -17.55 54.29
N ALA A 44 -30.74 -18.48 54.23
CA ALA A 44 -30.80 -19.45 53.14
C ALA A 44 -31.02 -18.79 51.77
N GLU A 45 -31.92 -17.79 51.68
CA GLU A 45 -32.17 -17.07 50.43
C GLU A 45 -30.94 -16.24 50.00
N VAL A 46 -30.24 -15.60 50.94
CA VAL A 46 -29.00 -14.87 50.64
C VAL A 46 -27.90 -15.80 50.17
N ALA A 47 -27.75 -16.98 50.80
CA ALA A 47 -26.78 -17.99 50.37
C ALA A 47 -27.06 -18.48 48.94
N GLU A 48 -28.32 -18.78 48.61
CA GLU A 48 -28.73 -19.19 47.26
C GLU A 48 -28.47 -18.07 46.24
N ARG A 49 -28.75 -16.81 46.58
CA ARG A 49 -28.47 -15.66 45.71
C ARG A 49 -26.97 -15.43 45.53
N MET A 50 -26.17 -15.65 46.56
CA MET A 50 -24.72 -15.55 46.51
C MET A 50 -24.14 -16.60 45.57
N GLU A 51 -24.55 -17.86 45.71
CA GLU A 51 -24.14 -18.96 44.82
C GLU A 51 -24.54 -18.67 43.35
N LYS A 52 -25.75 -18.17 43.12
CA LYS A 52 -26.17 -17.72 41.78
C LYS A 52 -25.29 -16.58 41.26
N SER A 53 -24.96 -15.60 42.10
CA SER A 53 -24.12 -14.47 41.71
C SER A 53 -22.69 -14.92 41.39
N GLU A 54 -22.12 -15.82 42.18
CA GLU A 54 -20.80 -16.42 41.95
C GLU A 54 -20.77 -17.14 40.60
N HIS A 55 -21.77 -17.98 40.30
CA HIS A 55 -21.88 -18.64 39.01
C HIS A 55 -21.99 -17.65 37.82
N THR A 56 -22.75 -16.56 37.98
CA THR A 56 -22.84 -15.55 36.92
C THR A 56 -21.52 -14.80 36.73
N VAL A 57 -20.77 -14.55 37.81
CA VAL A 57 -19.44 -13.94 37.75
C VAL A 57 -18.46 -14.88 37.05
N GLU A 58 -18.42 -16.16 37.41
CA GLU A 58 -17.58 -17.17 36.74
C GLU A 58 -17.90 -17.26 35.23
N THR A 59 -19.18 -17.23 34.88
CA THR A 59 -19.62 -17.27 33.47
C THR A 59 -19.18 -16.02 32.71
N LEU A 60 -19.33 -14.84 33.31
CA LEU A 60 -18.90 -13.58 32.72
C LEU A 60 -17.38 -13.52 32.57
N GLU A 61 -16.63 -13.95 33.60
CA GLU A 61 -15.17 -14.03 33.57
C GLU A 61 -14.70 -14.94 32.43
N GLY A 62 -15.27 -16.14 32.32
CA GLY A 62 -14.98 -17.07 31.22
C GLY A 62 -15.27 -16.46 29.84
N HIS A 63 -16.37 -15.73 29.69
CA HIS A 63 -16.70 -15.05 28.43
C HIS A 63 -15.70 -13.94 28.09
N VAL A 64 -15.31 -13.12 29.07
CA VAL A 64 -14.33 -12.04 28.89
C VAL A 64 -12.96 -12.61 28.52
N LEU A 65 -12.49 -13.64 29.21
CA LEU A 65 -11.23 -14.31 28.90
C LEU A 65 -11.24 -14.88 27.47
N SER A 66 -12.32 -15.57 27.09
CA SER A 66 -12.48 -16.12 25.73
C SER A 66 -12.45 -15.02 24.66
N LYS A 67 -13.07 -13.86 24.92
CA LYS A 67 -13.03 -12.71 24.00
C LYS A 67 -11.64 -12.10 23.90
N ILE A 68 -10.92 -11.97 25.02
CA ILE A 68 -9.55 -11.48 25.04
C ILE A 68 -8.65 -12.40 24.21
N ASP A 69 -8.78 -13.72 24.37
CA ASP A 69 -8.00 -14.69 23.60
C ASP A 69 -8.31 -14.61 22.11
N SER A 70 -9.60 -14.53 21.73
CA SER A 70 -10.00 -14.34 20.33
C SER A 70 -9.39 -13.08 19.73
N MET A 71 -9.48 -11.95 20.43
CA MET A 71 -8.90 -10.68 19.97
C MET A 71 -7.38 -10.75 19.86
N LYS A 72 -6.73 -11.45 20.78
CA LYS A 72 -5.28 -11.65 20.77
C LYS A 72 -4.84 -12.43 19.54
N GLU A 73 -5.52 -13.51 19.19
CA GLU A 73 -5.24 -14.29 17.98
C GLU A 73 -5.46 -13.47 16.71
N GLU A 74 -6.53 -12.67 16.64
CA GLU A 74 -6.78 -11.75 15.52
C GLU A 74 -5.67 -10.70 15.38
N ILE A 75 -5.24 -10.09 16.50
CA ILE A 75 -4.14 -9.11 16.50
C ILE A 75 -2.84 -9.77 16.02
N GLN A 76 -2.52 -10.97 16.49
CA GLN A 76 -1.34 -11.70 16.05
C GLN A 76 -1.39 -12.04 14.55
N GLY A 77 -2.55 -12.45 14.04
CA GLY A 77 -2.77 -12.69 12.61
C GLY A 77 -2.59 -11.43 11.77
N LEU A 78 -3.13 -10.30 12.23
CA LEU A 78 -2.94 -9.00 11.57
C LEU A 78 -1.47 -8.54 11.62
N GLN A 79 -0.78 -8.71 12.74
CA GLN A 79 0.65 -8.42 12.87
C GLN A 79 1.47 -9.24 11.88
N GLY A 80 1.21 -10.55 11.75
CA GLY A 80 1.87 -11.40 10.75
C GLY A 80 1.62 -10.93 9.32
N THR A 81 0.41 -10.47 9.02
CA THR A 81 0.06 -9.92 7.71
C THR A 81 0.78 -8.60 7.43
N ILE A 82 0.97 -7.74 8.44
CA ILE A 82 1.72 -6.48 8.33
C ILE A 82 3.19 -6.78 8.03
N ILE A 83 3.82 -7.68 8.78
CA ILE A 83 5.22 -8.07 8.55
C ILE A 83 5.43 -8.58 7.12
N ALA A 84 4.56 -9.48 6.64
CA ALA A 84 4.65 -10.00 5.28
C ALA A 84 4.46 -8.91 4.20
N ARG A 85 3.65 -7.88 4.48
CA ARG A 85 3.49 -6.73 3.59
C ARG A 85 4.71 -5.82 3.60
N ASP A 86 5.31 -5.57 4.76
CA ASP A 86 6.54 -4.78 4.90
C ASP A 86 7.70 -5.43 4.15
N ASP A 87 7.85 -6.76 4.26
CA ASP A 87 8.85 -7.52 3.48
C ASP A 87 8.63 -7.37 1.97
N ARG A 88 7.38 -7.38 1.52
CA ARG A 88 7.04 -7.20 0.10
C ARG A 88 7.28 -5.76 -0.35
N ILE A 89 7.04 -4.76 0.49
CA ILE A 89 7.35 -3.36 0.21
C ILE A 89 8.86 -3.19 0.04
N ALA A 90 9.67 -3.72 0.96
CA ALA A 90 11.13 -3.66 0.86
C ALA A 90 11.67 -4.30 -0.44
N GLN A 91 11.09 -5.43 -0.87
CA GLN A 91 11.44 -6.06 -2.15
C GLN A 91 11.09 -5.18 -3.35
N LEU A 92 9.90 -4.55 -3.34
CA LEU A 92 9.48 -3.64 -4.40
C LEU A 92 10.36 -2.39 -4.47
N GLU A 93 10.72 -1.82 -3.33
CA GLU A 93 11.67 -0.69 -3.26
C GLU A 93 13.03 -1.05 -3.86
N GLY A 94 13.54 -2.25 -3.55
CA GLY A 94 14.77 -2.77 -4.15
C GLY A 94 14.69 -2.90 -5.67
N LEU A 95 13.58 -3.43 -6.19
CA LEU A 95 13.36 -3.51 -7.64
C LEU A 95 13.29 -2.13 -8.29
N VAL A 96 12.60 -1.17 -7.67
CA VAL A 96 12.54 0.22 -8.17
C VAL A 96 13.92 0.84 -8.26
N LEU A 97 14.75 0.69 -7.21
CA LEU A 97 16.14 1.18 -7.23
C LEU A 97 16.97 0.53 -8.35
N SER A 98 16.81 -0.78 -8.56
CA SER A 98 17.52 -1.49 -9.63
C SER A 98 17.11 -1.00 -11.03
N LEU A 99 15.82 -0.73 -11.24
CA LEU A 99 15.30 -0.20 -12.50
C LEU A 99 15.78 1.24 -12.73
N GLN A 100 15.81 2.08 -11.69
CA GLN A 100 16.35 3.43 -11.78
C GLN A 100 17.82 3.42 -12.18
N ALA A 101 18.64 2.53 -11.60
CA ALA A 101 20.05 2.38 -11.97
C ALA A 101 20.22 1.92 -13.42
N CYS A 102 19.40 0.96 -13.87
CA CYS A 102 19.41 0.48 -15.26
C CYS A 102 19.05 1.59 -16.26
N ILE A 103 18.01 2.38 -15.96
CA ILE A 103 17.59 3.51 -16.79
C ILE A 103 18.69 4.56 -16.89
N GLU A 104 19.36 4.90 -15.79
CA GLU A 104 20.46 5.86 -15.84
C GLU A 104 21.64 5.33 -16.66
N GLY A 105 22.01 4.06 -16.50
CA GLY A 105 23.03 3.42 -17.34
C GLY A 105 22.69 3.47 -18.83
N MET A 106 21.45 3.15 -19.20
CA MET A 106 20.98 3.26 -20.60
C MET A 106 21.02 4.71 -21.10
N ARG A 107 20.69 5.68 -20.24
CA ARG A 107 20.73 7.10 -20.57
C ARG A 107 22.17 7.55 -20.83
N GLU A 108 23.12 7.09 -20.04
CA GLU A 108 24.56 7.32 -20.25
C GLU A 108 25.03 6.73 -21.59
N ASP A 109 24.67 5.47 -21.88
CA ASP A 109 25.00 4.80 -23.15
C ASP A 109 24.44 5.55 -24.37
N VAL A 110 23.20 6.02 -24.28
CA VAL A 110 22.56 6.83 -25.33
C VAL A 110 23.29 8.17 -25.50
N ASN A 111 23.67 8.82 -24.40
CA ASN A 111 24.42 10.07 -24.45
C ASN A 111 25.82 9.88 -25.06
N LEU A 112 26.49 8.75 -24.76
CA LEU A 112 27.77 8.39 -25.36
C LEU A 112 27.61 8.17 -26.87
N CYS A 113 26.63 7.35 -27.28
CA CYS A 113 26.31 7.12 -28.70
C CYS A 113 26.03 8.43 -29.44
N LYS A 114 25.21 9.31 -28.86
CA LYS A 114 24.89 10.62 -29.43
C LYS A 114 26.13 11.50 -29.57
N ARG A 115 27.03 11.50 -28.58
CA ARG A 115 28.28 12.26 -28.65
C ARG A 115 29.19 11.74 -29.74
N VAL A 116 29.38 10.43 -29.84
CA VAL A 116 30.16 9.81 -30.93
C VAL A 116 29.56 10.24 -32.28
N ALA A 117 28.26 10.02 -32.49
CA ALA A 117 27.58 10.40 -33.73
C ALA A 117 27.65 11.90 -34.05
N SER A 118 27.62 12.78 -33.04
CA SER A 118 27.70 14.24 -33.24
C SER A 118 29.14 14.73 -33.45
N ASN A 119 30.13 14.09 -32.83
CA ASN A 119 31.55 14.41 -32.97
C ASN A 119 32.12 13.91 -34.32
N GLU A 120 31.40 13.04 -35.03
CA GLU A 120 31.64 12.73 -36.45
C GLU A 120 31.27 13.90 -37.39
N GLY A 121 30.72 15.01 -36.86
CA GLY A 121 30.45 16.25 -37.59
C GLY A 121 31.69 17.09 -37.92
N GLU A 122 32.86 16.76 -37.39
CA GLU A 122 34.11 17.47 -37.72
C GLU A 122 35.31 16.50 -37.72
N GLY A 123 35.41 15.69 -38.78
CA GLY A 123 36.69 15.06 -39.16
C GLY A 123 36.87 13.55 -38.96
N SER A 124 35.83 12.79 -38.63
CA SER A 124 35.95 11.32 -38.64
C SER A 124 34.66 10.68 -39.08
N HIS A 125 34.45 10.61 -40.39
CA HIS A 125 33.58 9.58 -40.92
C HIS A 125 34.12 8.23 -40.41
N TYR A 126 33.32 7.45 -39.66
CA TYR A 126 33.36 6.00 -39.84
C TYR A 126 32.89 5.75 -41.27
N ARG A 127 33.79 6.04 -42.21
CA ARG A 127 33.73 5.61 -43.59
C ARG A 127 33.92 4.10 -43.47
N ALA A 128 32.82 3.37 -43.26
CA ALA A 128 32.69 2.00 -43.74
C ALA A 128 33.49 1.96 -45.04
N PRO A 129 34.49 1.06 -45.20
CA PRO A 129 35.51 1.19 -46.22
C PRO A 129 34.83 1.65 -47.48
N LYS A 130 35.03 2.92 -47.89
CA LYS A 130 34.51 3.37 -49.16
C LYS A 130 35.42 2.65 -50.12
N VAL A 131 35.06 1.39 -50.39
CA VAL A 131 35.39 0.69 -51.61
C VAL A 131 35.12 1.75 -52.65
N GLU A 132 36.19 2.30 -53.22
CA GLU A 132 36.07 3.22 -54.32
C GLU A 132 35.44 2.40 -55.44
N LEU A 133 34.12 2.50 -55.52
CA LEU A 133 33.35 1.78 -56.51
C LEU A 133 33.89 2.24 -57.87
N PRO A 134 34.32 1.30 -58.74
CA PRO A 134 34.84 1.65 -60.04
C PRO A 134 33.81 2.52 -60.77
N LYS A 135 34.18 3.78 -61.03
CA LYS A 135 33.28 4.71 -61.73
C LYS A 135 33.00 4.15 -63.13
N PRO A 136 31.73 4.15 -63.59
CA PRO A 136 31.41 3.73 -64.94
C PRO A 136 32.16 4.58 -65.97
N LYS A 137 32.47 3.97 -67.11
CA LYS A 137 33.03 4.68 -68.25
C LYS A 137 31.96 5.57 -68.88
N SER A 138 32.32 6.78 -69.29
CA SER A 138 31.42 7.66 -70.03
C SER A 138 31.07 7.11 -71.42
N PHE A 139 29.89 7.49 -71.91
CA PHE A 139 29.37 7.10 -73.23
C PHE A 139 29.32 8.31 -74.17
N GLY A 140 30.09 8.25 -75.26
CA GLY A 140 30.24 9.34 -76.23
C GLY A 140 29.18 9.40 -77.34
N GLY A 141 28.16 8.54 -77.31
CA GLY A 141 27.08 8.55 -78.30
C GLY A 141 27.35 7.74 -79.57
N LYS A 142 28.22 6.72 -79.51
CA LYS A 142 28.42 5.81 -80.64
C LYS A 142 27.10 5.07 -80.91
N ARG A 143 26.65 5.06 -82.18
CA ARG A 143 25.44 4.37 -82.64
C ARG A 143 25.67 2.86 -82.79
N ASP A 144 26.08 2.22 -81.68
CA ASP A 144 26.38 0.80 -81.56
C ASP A 144 25.56 0.22 -80.41
N ALA A 145 24.62 -0.68 -80.73
CA ALA A 145 23.70 -1.24 -79.74
C ALA A 145 24.42 -1.94 -78.57
N LYS A 146 25.57 -2.56 -78.83
CA LYS A 146 26.35 -3.24 -77.79
C LYS A 146 26.98 -2.26 -76.81
N GLU A 147 27.36 -1.08 -77.29
CA GLU A 147 27.96 -0.04 -76.44
C GLU A 147 26.93 0.63 -75.55
N VAL A 148 25.73 0.88 -76.09
CA VAL A 148 24.58 1.38 -75.32
C VAL A 148 24.19 0.40 -74.21
N GLU A 149 24.05 -0.89 -74.53
CA GLU A 149 23.71 -1.92 -73.55
C GLU A 149 24.75 -2.02 -72.42
N ASN A 150 26.04 -2.00 -72.78
CA ASN A 150 27.13 -2.04 -71.81
C ASN A 150 27.15 -0.81 -70.89
N PHE A 151 26.79 0.37 -71.40
CA PHE A 151 26.66 1.58 -70.60
C PHE A 151 25.51 1.46 -69.60
N LEU A 152 24.32 1.06 -70.05
CA LEU A 152 23.14 0.90 -69.19
C LEU A 152 23.38 -0.14 -68.10
N TRP A 153 23.93 -1.29 -68.45
CA TRP A 153 24.26 -2.33 -67.48
C TRP A 153 25.24 -1.84 -66.40
N LYS A 154 26.30 -1.11 -66.79
CA LYS A 154 27.26 -0.53 -65.84
C LYS A 154 26.64 0.55 -64.94
N MET A 155 25.68 1.33 -65.47
CA MET A 155 24.95 2.32 -64.66
C MET A 155 24.05 1.66 -63.63
N GLU A 156 23.33 0.59 -63.99
CA GLU A 156 22.45 -0.09 -63.04
C GLU A 156 23.24 -0.72 -61.89
N VAL A 157 24.33 -1.43 -62.21
CA VAL A 157 25.22 -2.00 -61.19
C VAL A 157 25.82 -0.90 -60.29
N TYR A 158 26.18 0.24 -60.88
CA TYR A 158 26.68 1.39 -60.12
C TYR A 158 25.60 1.96 -59.18
N PHE A 159 24.35 2.08 -59.61
CA PHE A 159 23.24 2.54 -58.77
C PHE A 159 22.90 1.56 -57.66
N GLU A 160 22.88 0.26 -57.95
CA GLU A 160 22.68 -0.79 -56.93
C GLU A 160 23.78 -0.74 -55.87
N SER A 161 25.04 -0.59 -56.29
CA SER A 161 26.19 -0.51 -55.38
C SER A 161 26.19 0.74 -54.49
N LEU A 162 25.51 1.80 -54.92
CA LEU A 162 25.30 3.03 -54.15
C LEU A 162 23.95 3.07 -53.41
N ASN A 163 23.18 1.98 -53.45
CA ASN A 163 21.81 1.91 -52.93
C ASN A 163 20.90 3.06 -53.43
N MET A 164 21.13 3.53 -54.65
CA MET A 164 20.35 4.61 -55.25
C MET A 164 18.97 4.10 -55.67
N ARG A 165 17.95 4.39 -54.87
CA ARG A 165 16.56 3.94 -55.10
C ARG A 165 15.70 4.96 -55.87
N GLU A 166 16.07 6.23 -55.84
CA GLU A 166 15.29 7.30 -56.45
C GLU A 166 15.61 7.45 -57.94
N GLU A 167 14.63 7.20 -58.81
CA GLU A 167 14.78 7.26 -60.26
C GLU A 167 15.24 8.63 -60.77
N ALA A 168 14.73 9.73 -60.19
CA ALA A 168 15.17 11.08 -60.55
C ALA A 168 16.67 11.30 -60.27
N THR A 169 17.20 10.68 -59.23
CA THR A 169 18.62 10.77 -58.87
C THR A 169 19.47 9.83 -59.73
N LYS A 170 18.96 8.65 -60.08
CA LYS A 170 19.58 7.76 -61.09
C LYS A 170 19.73 8.47 -62.44
N VAL A 171 18.65 9.05 -62.97
CA VAL A 171 18.67 9.76 -64.26
C VAL A 171 19.68 10.91 -64.25
N ARG A 172 19.61 11.81 -63.25
CA ARG A 172 20.56 12.93 -63.12
C ARG A 172 22.00 12.44 -63.07
N THR A 173 22.26 11.33 -62.39
CA THR A 173 23.61 10.76 -62.27
C THR A 173 24.07 10.11 -63.58
N ALA A 174 23.21 9.38 -64.28
CA ALA A 174 23.52 8.79 -65.59
C ALA A 174 23.89 9.87 -66.61
N THR A 175 23.21 11.01 -66.61
CA THR A 175 23.50 12.15 -67.51
C THR A 175 24.92 12.67 -67.33
N LEU A 176 25.50 12.61 -66.12
CA LEU A 176 26.90 13.05 -65.87
C LEU A 176 27.93 12.19 -66.60
N TYR A 177 27.56 11.01 -67.08
CA TYR A 177 28.42 10.08 -67.79
C TYR A 177 28.13 10.03 -69.29
N LEU A 178 27.26 10.89 -69.81
CA LEU A 178 27.13 11.12 -71.25
C LEU A 178 28.18 12.13 -71.69
N THR A 179 28.82 11.89 -72.83
CA THR A 179 29.79 12.83 -73.42
C THR A 179 29.55 13.01 -74.92
N ASP A 180 30.23 13.99 -75.52
CA ASP A 180 30.27 14.23 -76.96
C ASP A 180 28.87 14.35 -77.59
N THR A 181 28.58 13.47 -78.56
CA THR A 181 27.29 13.47 -79.26
C THR A 181 26.17 13.11 -78.30
N ALA A 182 26.38 12.20 -77.34
CA ALA A 182 25.32 11.75 -76.42
C ALA A 182 24.78 12.84 -75.49
N MET A 183 25.54 13.90 -75.19
CA MET A 183 25.04 15.02 -74.38
C MET A 183 24.04 15.92 -75.13
N LEU A 184 23.98 15.81 -76.46
CA LEU A 184 23.18 16.69 -77.33
C LEU A 184 21.83 16.08 -77.73
N TRP A 185 21.56 14.84 -77.34
CA TRP A 185 20.28 14.13 -77.59
C TRP A 185 19.45 14.08 -76.31
#